data_AF-A0A842VBJ3-F1
#
_entry.id   AF-A0A842VBJ3-F1
#
_cell.length_a   1.000
_cell.length_b   1.000
_cell.length_c   1.000
_cell.angle_alpha   90.00
_cell.angle_beta   90.00
_cell.angle_gamma   90.00
#
_symmetry.space_group_name_H-M   'P 1'
#
loop_
_entity.id
_entity.type
_entity.pdbx_description
1 polymer ?
#
loop_
_entity_poly.entity_id
_entity_poly.type
_entity_poly.pdbx_seq_one_letter_code
_entity_poly.pdbx_strand_id
1 'polypeptide(L)'
;MAKYCVYCGNKVKENDKFCIGCGKPLLANLPKKEKEPQKASAPEKVKEKEEIEKEEESEEKEKEKQIKDKEKDREEEMEEEKTKEEEEDGVEIKPLPPDVKEQIEYHLQLNGLKQQKKTLLDKLDELEKQLKSYKFQTDFEYGEKINIQIKAVKTLMKELKEKEDIIMKNITDKFIIEKLNDDIEAKRFQLKNLVREYKLKKLKDKDVVKKLKKKYKDQLKEAENKKKELIAGIEMWIEEIFEEKTELETKKKFNKARYKSKEIPEEEYEEKDMSIKKEIEKLDNKM
;
A
#
# COMPACT_ATOMS: atom_id res chain seq x y z
N MET A 1 -17.79 19.28 -39.84
CA MET A 1 -16.54 19.81 -39.23
C MET A 1 -15.98 18.73 -38.32
N ALA A 2 -14.67 18.47 -38.31
CA ALA A 2 -14.12 17.39 -37.49
C ALA A 2 -14.42 17.61 -36.00
N LYS A 3 -15.15 16.68 -35.37
CA LYS A 3 -15.42 16.70 -33.92
C LYS A 3 -14.25 16.05 -33.19
N TYR A 4 -13.86 16.62 -32.06
CA TYR A 4 -12.80 16.11 -31.20
C TYR A 4 -13.37 15.69 -29.85
N CYS A 5 -12.77 14.68 -29.24
CA CYS A 5 -13.16 14.24 -27.91
C CYS A 5 -12.78 15.31 -26.88
N VAL A 6 -13.76 15.78 -26.11
CA VAL A 6 -13.56 16.78 -25.05
C VAL A 6 -12.62 16.28 -23.95
N TYR A 7 -12.49 14.96 -23.79
CA TYR A 7 -11.70 14.35 -22.71
C TYR A 7 -10.25 14.03 -23.09
N CYS A 8 -9.94 13.78 -24.36
CA CYS A 8 -8.59 13.37 -24.77
C CYS A 8 -8.07 14.03 -26.05
N GLY A 9 -8.87 14.89 -26.70
CA GLY A 9 -8.47 15.62 -27.90
C GLY A 9 -8.39 14.78 -29.19
N ASN A 10 -8.69 13.48 -29.15
CA ASN A 10 -8.68 12.64 -30.35
C ASN A 10 -9.82 12.99 -31.32
N LYS A 11 -9.57 12.86 -32.63
CA LYS A 11 -10.60 13.01 -33.67
C LYS A 11 -11.65 11.91 -33.51
N VAL A 12 -12.93 12.29 -33.54
CA VAL A 12 -14.05 11.35 -33.41
C VAL A 12 -15.02 11.54 -34.56
N LYS A 13 -15.61 10.43 -35.04
CA LYS A 13 -16.59 10.47 -36.13
C LYS A 13 -17.93 11.00 -35.59
N GLU A 14 -18.73 11.60 -36.47
CA GLU A 14 -19.94 12.32 -36.06
C GLU A 14 -21.01 11.43 -35.40
N ASN A 15 -20.97 10.12 -35.64
CA ASN A 15 -21.94 9.14 -35.12
C ASN A 15 -21.42 8.28 -33.95
N ASP A 16 -20.19 8.47 -33.48
CA ASP A 16 -19.66 7.65 -32.39
C ASP A 16 -20.26 8.09 -31.04
N LYS A 17 -20.85 7.15 -30.32
CA LYS A 17 -21.41 7.38 -28.96
C LYS A 17 -20.33 7.49 -27.89
N PHE A 18 -19.15 6.92 -28.14
CA PHE A 18 -18.01 6.89 -27.24
C PHE A 18 -16.73 7.22 -28.01
N CYS A 19 -15.76 7.85 -27.35
CA CYS A 19 -14.46 8.06 -27.95
C CYS A 19 -13.68 6.73 -28.00
N ILE A 20 -13.21 6.34 -29.19
CA ILE A 20 -12.40 5.12 -29.38
C ILE A 20 -11.07 5.21 -28.62
N GLY A 21 -10.50 6.42 -28.49
CA GLY A 21 -9.20 6.62 -27.83
C GLY A 21 -9.24 6.51 -26.30
N CYS A 22 -10.28 7.05 -25.64
CA CYS A 22 -10.36 7.07 -24.17
C CYS A 22 -11.55 6.30 -23.58
N GLY A 23 -12.42 5.73 -24.41
CA GLY A 23 -13.61 4.96 -24.00
C GLY A 23 -14.75 5.78 -23.38
N LYS A 24 -14.59 7.10 -23.20
CA LYS A 24 -15.60 7.94 -22.55
C LYS A 24 -16.77 8.31 -23.49
N PRO A 25 -18.02 8.38 -22.97
CA PRO A 25 -19.18 8.76 -23.77
C PRO A 25 -19.05 10.20 -24.27
N LEU A 26 -19.36 10.43 -25.55
CA LEU A 26 -19.42 11.77 -26.11
C LEU A 26 -20.76 12.41 -25.74
N LEU A 27 -20.70 13.55 -25.06
CA LEU A 27 -21.86 14.30 -24.56
C LEU A 27 -22.80 14.83 -25.67
N ALA A 28 -22.44 14.64 -26.95
CA ALA A 28 -23.18 15.14 -28.11
C ALA A 28 -24.42 14.29 -28.48
N ASN A 29 -24.65 13.13 -27.85
CA ASN A 29 -25.76 12.21 -28.17
C ASN A 29 -26.80 12.07 -27.05
N LEU A 30 -27.00 13.12 -26.23
CA LEU A 30 -28.14 13.19 -25.32
C LEU A 30 -29.39 13.59 -26.12
N PRO A 31 -30.45 12.75 -26.18
CA PRO A 31 -31.69 13.12 -26.85
C PRO A 31 -32.34 14.29 -26.11
N LYS A 32 -32.65 15.38 -26.86
CA LYS A 32 -33.47 16.48 -26.36
C LYS A 32 -34.82 15.93 -25.91
N LYS A 33 -35.19 16.27 -24.69
CA LYS A 33 -36.39 15.85 -23.97
C LYS A 33 -37.59 16.67 -24.46
N GLU A 34 -38.54 16.05 -25.17
CA GLU A 34 -39.86 16.65 -25.45
C GLU A 34 -41.00 15.65 -25.14
N LYS A 35 -41.74 15.98 -24.06
CA LYS A 35 -43.15 15.76 -23.65
C LYS A 35 -43.98 14.56 -24.18
N GLU A 36 -44.60 13.83 -23.23
CA GLU A 36 -45.80 12.95 -23.33
C GLU A 36 -47.10 13.72 -23.72
N PRO A 37 -48.32 13.12 -23.96
CA PRO A 37 -48.81 11.73 -23.75
C PRO A 37 -49.77 11.09 -24.82
N GLN A 38 -50.01 9.76 -24.68
CA GLN A 38 -51.23 8.92 -24.88
C GLN A 38 -51.99 8.80 -26.25
N LYS A 39 -52.13 7.56 -26.77
CA LYS A 39 -53.38 6.71 -26.84
C LYS A 39 -53.31 5.57 -27.90
N ALA A 40 -53.81 4.38 -27.50
CA ALA A 40 -54.62 3.35 -28.20
C ALA A 40 -54.33 3.02 -29.70
N SER A 41 -54.38 1.78 -30.23
CA SER A 41 -55.08 0.53 -29.91
C SER A 41 -54.50 -0.60 -30.82
N ALA A 42 -54.66 -1.86 -30.39
CA ALA A 42 -54.40 -3.10 -31.17
C ALA A 42 -55.38 -3.24 -32.39
N PRO A 43 -55.29 -4.23 -33.32
CA PRO A 43 -55.28 -5.69 -33.02
C PRO A 43 -54.57 -6.68 -34.01
N GLU A 44 -54.36 -7.92 -33.50
CA GLU A 44 -54.53 -9.27 -34.12
C GLU A 44 -53.75 -9.66 -35.41
N LYS A 45 -53.30 -10.91 -35.72
CA LYS A 45 -53.47 -12.28 -35.19
C LYS A 45 -52.58 -13.26 -36.02
N VAL A 46 -52.21 -14.39 -35.39
CA VAL A 46 -52.23 -15.80 -35.91
C VAL A 46 -51.00 -16.45 -36.60
N LYS A 47 -50.62 -17.62 -36.02
CA LYS A 47 -49.87 -18.81 -36.51
C LYS A 47 -48.34 -18.67 -36.62
N GLU A 48 -47.51 -19.65 -36.25
CA GLU A 48 -47.71 -21.10 -36.24
C GLU A 48 -46.69 -21.75 -35.27
N LYS A 49 -47.14 -22.71 -34.45
CA LYS A 49 -46.33 -23.57 -33.60
C LYS A 49 -45.97 -24.81 -34.41
N GLU A 50 -44.69 -25.07 -34.68
CA GLU A 50 -44.21 -26.44 -34.99
C GLU A 50 -42.68 -26.67 -34.93
N GLU A 51 -41.87 -25.73 -34.42
CA GLU A 51 -40.39 -25.92 -34.34
C GLU A 51 -39.81 -26.01 -32.90
N ILE A 52 -40.63 -26.02 -31.86
CA ILE A 52 -40.13 -25.84 -30.47
C ILE A 52 -39.56 -27.13 -29.83
N GLU A 53 -39.91 -28.32 -30.29
CA GLU A 53 -39.52 -29.56 -29.58
C GLU A 53 -38.12 -30.12 -29.90
N LYS A 54 -37.35 -29.51 -30.82
CA LYS A 54 -35.96 -29.94 -31.10
C LYS A 54 -34.87 -28.99 -30.63
N GLU A 55 -35.21 -27.75 -30.25
CA GLU A 55 -34.24 -26.80 -29.69
C GLU A 55 -34.12 -26.91 -28.16
N GLU A 56 -35.19 -27.29 -27.45
CA GLU A 56 -35.19 -27.41 -25.98
C GLU A 56 -34.27 -28.53 -25.46
N GLU A 57 -34.11 -29.64 -26.19
CA GLU A 57 -33.22 -30.74 -25.79
C GLU A 57 -31.72 -30.43 -26.00
N SER A 58 -31.40 -29.40 -26.80
CA SER A 58 -30.02 -28.96 -27.07
C SER A 58 -29.56 -27.85 -26.11
N GLU A 59 -30.48 -26.98 -25.67
CA GLU A 59 -30.21 -25.98 -24.64
C GLU A 59 -30.12 -26.58 -23.22
N GLU A 60 -30.88 -27.62 -22.90
CA GLU A 60 -30.75 -28.30 -21.60
C GLU A 60 -29.39 -29.00 -21.46
N LYS A 61 -28.89 -29.66 -22.52
CA LYS A 61 -27.56 -30.31 -22.51
C LYS A 61 -26.39 -29.31 -22.45
N GLU A 62 -26.53 -28.11 -22.99
CA GLU A 62 -25.53 -27.04 -22.83
C GLU A 62 -25.59 -26.37 -21.44
N LYS A 63 -26.78 -26.19 -20.86
CA LYS A 63 -26.95 -25.67 -19.49
C LYS A 63 -26.44 -26.68 -18.45
N GLU A 64 -26.66 -27.98 -18.64
CA GLU A 64 -26.11 -29.04 -17.76
C GLU A 64 -24.57 -29.11 -17.79
N LYS A 65 -23.95 -28.94 -18.97
CA LYS A 65 -22.47 -28.87 -19.08
C LYS A 65 -21.89 -27.63 -18.43
N GLN A 66 -22.58 -26.48 -18.51
CA GLN A 66 -22.16 -25.24 -17.86
C GLN A 66 -22.31 -25.26 -16.33
N ILE A 67 -23.25 -26.04 -15.79
CA ILE A 67 -23.41 -26.26 -14.34
C ILE A 67 -22.32 -27.21 -13.84
N LYS A 68 -22.06 -28.32 -14.54
CA LYS A 68 -20.98 -29.27 -14.18
C LYS A 68 -19.58 -28.68 -14.23
N ASP A 69 -19.26 -27.80 -15.18
CA ASP A 69 -17.96 -27.09 -15.22
C ASP A 69 -17.81 -26.04 -14.09
N LYS A 70 -18.92 -25.43 -13.61
CA LYS A 70 -18.90 -24.48 -12.47
C LYS A 70 -18.83 -25.19 -11.12
N GLU A 71 -19.47 -26.35 -10.99
CA GLU A 71 -19.40 -27.16 -9.77
C GLU A 71 -18.01 -27.76 -9.60
N LYS A 72 -17.37 -28.20 -10.70
CA LYS A 72 -16.00 -28.75 -10.64
C LYS A 72 -14.93 -27.69 -10.29
N ASP A 73 -15.06 -26.46 -10.81
CA ASP A 73 -14.20 -25.33 -10.40
C ASP A 73 -14.44 -24.92 -8.93
N ARG A 74 -15.62 -25.21 -8.36
CA ARG A 74 -16.01 -24.86 -6.97
C ARG A 74 -15.63 -25.97 -5.97
N GLU A 75 -15.68 -27.23 -6.38
CA GLU A 75 -15.17 -28.37 -5.61
C GLU A 75 -13.63 -28.35 -5.54
N GLU A 76 -12.94 -28.05 -6.65
CA GLU A 76 -11.48 -27.86 -6.65
C GLU A 76 -11.05 -26.66 -5.78
N GLU A 77 -11.87 -25.60 -5.67
CA GLU A 77 -11.61 -24.46 -4.78
C GLU A 77 -11.88 -24.77 -3.30
N MET A 78 -12.88 -25.61 -2.97
CA MET A 78 -13.16 -26.04 -1.60
C MET A 78 -12.18 -27.11 -1.08
N GLU A 79 -11.72 -28.03 -1.93
CA GLU A 79 -10.69 -29.01 -1.54
C GLU A 79 -9.31 -28.36 -1.34
N GLU A 80 -8.98 -27.35 -2.16
CA GLU A 80 -7.80 -26.51 -1.93
C GLU A 80 -7.91 -25.57 -0.72
N GLU A 81 -9.11 -25.26 -0.22
CA GLU A 81 -9.28 -24.48 1.02
C GLU A 81 -9.15 -25.37 2.27
N LYS A 82 -9.70 -26.59 2.25
CA LYS A 82 -9.57 -27.53 3.37
C LYS A 82 -8.16 -28.07 3.59
N THR A 83 -7.36 -28.20 2.53
CA THR A 83 -5.93 -28.54 2.66
C THR A 83 -5.07 -27.36 3.13
N LYS A 84 -5.57 -26.11 3.06
CA LYS A 84 -4.84 -24.90 3.50
C LYS A 84 -4.97 -24.62 4.99
N GLU A 85 -6.06 -25.02 5.65
CA GLU A 85 -6.20 -24.84 7.11
C GLU A 85 -5.35 -25.85 7.91
N GLU A 86 -4.95 -26.99 7.33
CA GLU A 86 -4.14 -28.00 8.03
C GLU A 86 -2.62 -27.85 7.81
N GLU A 87 -2.15 -27.01 6.87
CA GLU A 87 -0.72 -26.75 6.62
C GLU A 87 -0.18 -25.44 7.26
N GLU A 88 -1.01 -24.62 7.91
CA GLU A 88 -0.58 -23.34 8.53
C GLU A 88 0.15 -23.51 9.88
N ASP A 89 0.20 -24.71 10.48
CA ASP A 89 0.72 -24.93 11.85
C ASP A 89 2.23 -25.18 11.96
N GLY A 90 3.02 -24.97 10.90
CA GLY A 90 4.44 -25.36 10.92
C GLY A 90 5.42 -24.55 10.08
N VAL A 91 5.07 -23.34 9.65
CA VAL A 91 6.02 -22.52 8.88
C VAL A 91 7.09 -21.98 9.82
N GLU A 92 8.29 -22.56 9.77
CA GLU A 92 9.50 -22.01 10.42
C GLU A 92 9.67 -20.54 9.98
N ILE A 93 9.40 -19.62 10.90
CA ILE A 93 9.53 -18.19 10.64
C ILE A 93 11.02 -17.89 10.51
N LYS A 94 11.44 -17.46 9.32
CA LYS A 94 12.84 -17.10 9.08
C LYS A 94 13.11 -15.70 9.65
N PRO A 95 14.29 -15.49 10.25
CA PRO A 95 14.68 -14.16 10.71
C PRO A 95 14.69 -13.18 9.53
N LEU A 96 14.34 -11.93 9.81
CA LEU A 96 14.18 -10.91 8.78
C LEU A 96 15.50 -10.70 8.01
N PRO A 97 15.48 -10.69 6.67
CA PRO A 97 16.69 -10.47 5.87
C PRO A 97 17.38 -9.14 6.23
N PRO A 98 18.72 -9.10 6.25
CA PRO A 98 19.47 -7.90 6.63
C PRO A 98 19.13 -6.70 5.75
N ASP A 99 18.96 -6.90 4.44
CA ASP A 99 18.57 -5.85 3.49
C ASP A 99 17.22 -5.19 3.87
N VAL A 100 16.28 -5.98 4.41
CA VAL A 100 14.97 -5.47 4.85
C VAL A 100 15.11 -4.69 6.15
N LYS A 101 15.96 -5.17 7.09
CA LYS A 101 16.28 -4.44 8.33
C LYS A 101 16.90 -3.08 8.01
N GLU A 102 17.91 -3.04 7.13
CA GLU A 102 18.54 -1.80 6.67
C GLU A 102 17.53 -0.85 6.03
N GLN A 103 16.64 -1.38 5.19
CA GLN A 103 15.60 -0.56 4.58
C GLN A 103 14.65 0.05 5.63
N ILE A 104 14.23 -0.73 6.63
CA ILE A 104 13.39 -0.23 7.73
C ILE A 104 14.14 0.86 8.51
N GLU A 105 15.42 0.63 8.83
CA GLU A 105 16.24 1.63 9.54
C GLU A 105 16.34 2.95 8.77
N TYR A 106 16.54 2.91 7.44
CA TYR A 106 16.56 4.14 6.63
C TYR A 106 15.20 4.86 6.64
N HIS A 107 14.09 4.13 6.58
CA HIS A 107 12.76 4.74 6.64
C HIS A 107 12.46 5.34 8.03
N LEU A 108 12.90 4.70 9.11
CA LEU A 108 12.80 5.22 10.47
C LEU A 108 13.61 6.52 10.63
N GLN A 109 14.87 6.52 10.17
CA GLN A 109 15.71 7.71 10.19
C GLN A 109 15.09 8.86 9.39
N LEU A 110 14.54 8.58 8.20
CA LEU A 110 13.86 9.57 7.38
C LEU A 110 12.63 10.15 8.09
N ASN A 111 11.83 9.32 8.77
CA ASN A 111 10.69 9.78 9.55
C ASN A 111 11.12 10.67 10.72
N GLY A 112 12.17 10.27 11.46
CA GLY A 112 12.77 11.09 12.51
C GLY A 112 13.23 12.46 12.00
N LEU A 113 13.92 12.50 10.85
CA LEU A 113 14.32 13.77 10.22
C LEU A 113 13.12 14.63 9.81
N LYS A 114 12.06 14.02 9.28
CA LYS A 114 10.81 14.74 8.94
C LYS A 114 10.16 15.37 10.16
N GLN A 115 10.10 14.66 11.28
CA GLN A 115 9.60 15.21 12.54
C GLN A 115 10.47 16.36 13.05
N GLN A 116 11.80 16.19 13.04
CA GLN A 116 12.72 17.26 13.43
C GLN A 116 12.53 18.51 12.55
N LYS A 117 12.42 18.35 11.24
CA LYS A 117 12.13 19.48 10.33
C LYS A 117 10.81 20.15 10.65
N LYS A 118 9.76 19.39 10.96
CA LYS A 118 8.47 19.93 11.39
C LYS A 118 8.63 20.78 12.65
N THR A 119 9.33 20.28 13.68
CA THR A 119 9.56 21.08 14.91
C THR A 119 10.37 22.34 14.65
N LEU A 120 11.31 22.32 13.71
CA LEU A 120 12.07 23.51 13.31
C LEU A 120 11.22 24.50 12.51
N LEU A 121 10.29 24.01 11.68
CA LEU A 121 9.33 24.86 10.97
C LEU A 121 8.40 25.56 11.95
N ASP A 122 7.85 24.82 12.93
CA ASP A 122 6.99 25.41 13.97
C ASP A 122 7.74 26.49 14.76
N LYS A 123 9.01 26.24 15.13
CA LYS A 123 9.88 27.25 15.78
C LYS A 123 10.17 28.45 14.87
N LEU A 124 10.32 28.22 13.57
CA LEU A 124 10.55 29.30 12.61
C LEU A 124 9.30 30.19 12.49
N ASP A 125 8.11 29.60 12.44
CA ASP A 125 6.83 30.31 12.46
C ASP A 125 6.63 31.12 13.75
N GLU A 126 7.07 30.59 14.90
CA GLU A 126 7.09 31.33 16.18
C GLU A 126 8.04 32.53 16.14
N LEU A 127 9.25 32.35 15.63
CA LEU A 127 10.24 33.43 15.46
C LEU A 127 9.75 34.49 14.46
N GLU A 128 9.04 34.08 13.40
CA GLU A 128 8.41 35.00 12.45
C GLU A 128 7.28 35.84 13.05
N LYS A 129 6.55 35.30 14.04
CA LYS A 129 5.60 36.09 14.83
C LYS A 129 6.33 37.10 15.72
N GLN A 130 7.48 36.71 16.29
CA GLN A 130 8.30 37.58 17.13
C GLN A 130 8.95 38.72 16.33
N LEU A 131 9.31 38.49 15.06
CA LEU A 131 9.76 39.53 14.12
C LEU A 131 8.73 40.66 13.93
N LYS A 132 7.43 40.32 14.02
CA LYS A 132 6.32 41.29 13.89
C LYS A 132 5.98 41.99 15.21
N SER A 133 6.66 41.64 16.31
CA SER A 133 6.37 42.22 17.62
C SER A 133 6.90 43.65 17.73
N TYR A 134 6.18 44.52 18.45
CA TYR A 134 6.62 45.88 18.75
C TYR A 134 7.99 45.89 19.47
N LYS A 135 8.25 44.89 20.32
CA LYS A 135 9.51 44.72 21.04
C LYS A 135 10.69 44.51 20.10
N PHE A 136 10.50 43.80 18.98
CA PHE A 136 11.55 43.62 17.96
C PHE A 136 11.98 44.93 17.31
N GLN A 137 11.07 45.89 17.14
CA GLN A 137 11.38 47.18 16.53
C GLN A 137 11.98 48.19 17.51
N THR A 138 11.71 48.04 18.80
CA THR A 138 12.09 49.01 19.84
C THR A 138 13.32 48.58 20.63
N ASP A 139 13.56 47.28 20.79
CA ASP A 139 14.67 46.73 21.55
C ASP A 139 15.68 46.06 20.61
N PHE A 140 16.84 46.70 20.44
CA PHE A 140 17.90 46.26 19.54
C PHE A 140 18.50 44.91 19.96
N GLU A 141 18.73 44.69 21.27
CA GLU A 141 19.31 43.44 21.78
C GLU A 141 18.34 42.27 21.58
N TYR A 142 17.05 42.52 21.78
CA TYR A 142 16.01 41.54 21.48
C TYR A 142 15.96 41.23 19.97
N GLY A 143 16.07 42.23 19.10
CA GLY A 143 16.12 42.06 17.65
C GLY A 143 17.31 41.22 17.17
N GLU A 144 18.52 41.49 17.67
CA GLU A 144 19.70 40.69 17.37
C GLU A 144 19.54 39.23 17.83
N LYS A 145 18.99 39.01 19.03
CA LYS A 145 18.76 37.67 19.58
C LYS A 145 17.83 36.84 18.68
N ILE A 146 16.72 37.43 18.21
CA ILE A 146 15.79 36.75 17.30
C ILE A 146 16.47 36.45 15.95
N ASN A 147 17.26 37.37 15.42
CA ASN A 147 18.01 37.14 14.17
C ASN A 147 19.03 36.01 14.29
N ILE A 148 19.75 35.94 15.41
CA ILE A 148 20.68 34.83 15.71
C ILE A 148 19.93 33.51 15.76
N GLN A 149 18.77 33.46 16.43
CA GLN A 149 17.94 32.26 16.52
C GLN A 149 17.42 31.80 15.14
N ILE A 150 16.92 32.74 14.32
CA ILE A 150 16.48 32.43 12.94
C ILE A 150 17.64 31.88 12.11
N LYS A 151 18.83 32.48 12.22
CA LYS A 151 20.02 32.01 11.50
C LYS A 151 20.43 30.60 11.95
N ALA A 152 20.37 30.32 13.26
CA ALA A 152 20.64 28.99 13.81
C ALA A 152 19.64 27.95 13.28
N VAL A 153 18.33 28.23 13.33
CA VAL A 153 17.28 27.34 12.82
C VAL A 153 17.45 27.07 11.32
N LYS A 154 17.75 28.11 10.52
CA LYS A 154 18.02 27.95 9.08
C LYS A 154 19.25 27.10 8.81
N THR A 155 20.28 27.18 9.65
CA THR A 155 21.50 26.36 9.52
C THR A 155 21.19 24.90 9.82
N LEU A 156 20.48 24.63 10.93
CA LEU A 156 20.03 23.28 11.28
C LEU A 156 19.11 22.68 10.20
N MET A 157 18.22 23.46 9.61
CA MET A 157 17.38 22.98 8.50
C MET A 157 18.20 22.54 7.28
N LYS A 158 19.30 23.23 6.97
CA LYS A 158 20.20 22.84 5.87
C LYS A 158 20.90 21.53 6.20
N GLU A 159 21.44 21.39 7.41
CA GLU A 159 22.09 20.15 7.86
C GLU A 159 21.12 18.95 7.83
N LEU A 160 19.87 19.13 8.29
CA LEU A 160 18.85 18.09 8.20
C LEU A 160 18.46 17.77 6.76
N LYS A 161 18.57 18.74 5.83
CA LYS A 161 18.33 18.50 4.41
C LYS A 161 19.46 17.69 3.78
N GLU A 162 20.70 18.01 4.08
CA GLU A 162 21.86 17.21 3.63
C GLU A 162 21.78 15.77 4.14
N LYS A 163 21.40 15.57 5.41
CA LYS A 163 21.17 14.23 5.98
C LYS A 163 20.03 13.49 5.27
N GLU A 164 18.92 14.17 4.98
CA GLU A 164 17.82 13.57 4.21
C GLU A 164 18.28 13.17 2.80
N ASP A 165 19.04 14.02 2.10
CA ASP A 165 19.54 13.73 0.77
C ASP A 165 20.50 12.53 0.74
N ILE A 166 21.30 12.33 1.80
CA ILE A 166 22.16 11.15 1.96
C ILE A 166 21.31 9.89 2.12
N ILE A 167 20.29 9.93 2.98
CA ILE A 167 19.42 8.78 3.24
C ILE A 167 18.59 8.45 1.99
N MET A 168 18.05 9.46 1.31
CA MET A 168 17.26 9.29 0.08
C MET A 168 18.06 8.64 -1.06
N LYS A 169 19.39 8.77 -1.09
CA LYS A 169 20.23 8.06 -2.07
C LYS A 169 20.33 6.56 -1.79
N ASN A 170 20.18 6.16 -0.53
CA ASN A 170 20.32 4.78 -0.10
C ASN A 170 18.95 4.06 -0.05
N ILE A 171 17.85 4.80 0.06
CA ILE A 171 16.49 4.24 0.00
C ILE A 171 16.14 3.91 -1.46
N THR A 172 15.80 2.65 -1.73
CA THR A 172 15.11 2.31 -2.99
C THR A 172 13.70 2.89 -3.01
N ASP A 173 13.23 3.38 -4.16
CA ASP A 173 11.97 4.12 -4.35
C ASP A 173 10.70 3.52 -3.71
N LYS A 174 10.64 2.20 -3.49
CA LYS A 174 9.50 1.52 -2.87
C LYS A 174 9.94 0.54 -1.80
N PHE A 175 9.18 0.47 -0.72
CA PHE A 175 9.39 -0.50 0.34
C PHE A 175 9.19 -1.93 -0.19
N ILE A 176 9.94 -2.91 0.31
CA ILE A 176 9.84 -4.31 -0.19
C ILE A 176 8.40 -4.84 -0.06
N ILE A 177 7.71 -4.53 1.03
CA ILE A 177 6.31 -4.93 1.22
C ILE A 177 5.39 -4.22 0.22
N GLU A 178 5.64 -2.95 -0.11
CA GLU A 178 4.87 -2.22 -1.12
C GLU A 178 5.08 -2.80 -2.52
N LYS A 179 6.32 -3.14 -2.87
CA LYS A 179 6.63 -3.84 -4.14
C LYS A 179 5.88 -5.16 -4.23
N LEU A 180 5.87 -5.94 -3.15
CA LEU A 180 5.11 -7.19 -3.09
C LEU A 180 3.59 -6.96 -3.20
N ASN A 181 3.05 -5.90 -2.60
CA ASN A 181 1.64 -5.55 -2.76
C ASN A 181 1.30 -5.22 -4.22
N ASP A 182 2.11 -4.39 -4.87
CA ASP A 182 1.94 -4.05 -6.29
C ASP A 182 1.99 -5.31 -7.17
N ASP A 183 2.92 -6.22 -6.88
CA ASP A 183 3.05 -7.50 -7.59
C ASP A 183 1.82 -8.38 -7.37
N ILE A 184 1.34 -8.52 -6.12
CA ILE A 184 0.12 -9.27 -5.80
C ILE A 184 -1.08 -8.68 -6.54
N GLU A 185 -1.24 -7.36 -6.55
CA GLU A 185 -2.31 -6.68 -7.27
C GLU A 185 -2.22 -6.90 -8.78
N ALA A 186 -1.03 -6.80 -9.37
CA ALA A 186 -0.79 -7.09 -10.77
C ALA A 186 -1.15 -8.55 -11.11
N LYS A 187 -0.80 -9.52 -10.27
CA LYS A 187 -1.16 -10.94 -10.44
C LYS A 187 -2.65 -11.17 -10.31
N ARG A 188 -3.32 -10.54 -9.34
CA ARG A 188 -4.78 -10.55 -9.20
C ARG A 188 -5.46 -9.98 -10.44
N PHE A 189 -4.92 -8.90 -10.99
CA PHE A 189 -5.43 -8.30 -12.21
C PHE A 189 -5.24 -9.22 -13.43
N GLN A 190 -4.07 -9.85 -13.58
CA GLN A 190 -3.78 -10.82 -14.65
C GLN A 190 -4.74 -12.00 -14.60
N LEU A 191 -5.02 -12.56 -13.42
CA LEU A 191 -6.02 -13.62 -13.23
C LEU A 191 -7.43 -13.17 -13.63
N LYS A 192 -7.86 -11.99 -13.16
CA LYS A 192 -9.17 -11.42 -13.52
C LYS A 192 -9.29 -11.18 -15.03
N ASN A 193 -8.23 -10.68 -15.66
CA ASN A 193 -8.23 -10.43 -17.10
C ASN A 193 -8.25 -11.73 -17.91
N LEU A 194 -7.47 -12.74 -17.51
CA LEU A 194 -7.46 -14.06 -18.15
C LEU A 194 -8.87 -14.70 -18.16
N VAL A 195 -9.56 -14.66 -17.01
CA VAL A 195 -10.93 -15.16 -16.88
C VAL A 195 -11.89 -14.37 -17.76
N ARG A 196 -11.74 -13.04 -17.82
CA ARG A 196 -12.55 -12.18 -18.68
C ARG A 196 -12.34 -12.48 -20.17
N GLU A 197 -11.10 -12.64 -20.62
CA GLU A 197 -10.77 -12.91 -22.02
C GLU A 197 -11.25 -14.29 -22.48
N TYR A 198 -11.17 -15.30 -21.60
CA TYR A 198 -11.77 -16.60 -21.83
C TYR A 198 -13.30 -16.52 -21.95
N LYS A 199 -13.98 -15.79 -21.06
CA LYS A 199 -15.44 -15.55 -21.14
C LYS A 199 -15.86 -14.85 -22.44
N LEU A 200 -15.01 -13.95 -22.95
CA LEU A 200 -15.22 -13.27 -24.22
C LEU A 200 -14.87 -14.13 -25.45
N LYS A 201 -14.56 -15.42 -25.27
CA LYS A 201 -14.14 -16.37 -26.32
C LYS A 201 -12.94 -15.89 -27.16
N LYS A 202 -12.15 -14.94 -26.63
CA LYS A 202 -10.94 -14.44 -27.30
C LYS A 202 -9.82 -15.47 -27.25
N LEU A 203 -9.77 -16.25 -26.17
CA LEU A 203 -8.91 -17.41 -26.00
C LEU A 203 -9.76 -18.67 -26.23
N LYS A 204 -9.40 -19.47 -27.24
CA LYS A 204 -10.18 -20.66 -27.64
C LYS A 204 -9.74 -21.93 -26.90
N ASP A 205 -8.48 -21.98 -26.46
CA ASP A 205 -7.90 -23.19 -25.87
C ASP A 205 -8.13 -23.24 -24.36
N LYS A 206 -9.13 -24.03 -23.94
CA LYS A 206 -9.50 -24.24 -22.52
C LYS A 206 -8.31 -24.74 -21.70
N ASP A 207 -7.48 -25.62 -22.25
CA ASP A 207 -6.34 -26.21 -21.55
C ASP A 207 -5.21 -25.21 -21.29
N VAL A 208 -4.97 -24.30 -22.24
CA VAL A 208 -3.98 -23.23 -22.08
C VAL A 208 -4.43 -22.25 -20.99
N VAL A 209 -5.71 -21.90 -20.97
CA VAL A 209 -6.29 -21.03 -19.93
C VAL A 209 -6.23 -21.70 -18.56
N LYS A 210 -6.53 -23.00 -18.45
CA LYS A 210 -6.39 -23.75 -17.19
C LYS A 210 -4.95 -23.75 -16.68
N LYS A 211 -3.97 -24.03 -17.54
CA LYS A 211 -2.54 -24.01 -17.18
C LYS A 211 -2.09 -22.62 -16.72
N LEU A 212 -2.51 -21.56 -17.42
CA LEU A 212 -2.18 -20.18 -17.05
C LEU A 212 -2.86 -19.75 -15.74
N LYS A 213 -4.13 -20.12 -15.54
CA LYS A 213 -4.89 -19.86 -14.30
C LYS A 213 -4.17 -20.51 -13.12
N LYS A 214 -3.77 -21.78 -13.24
CA LYS A 214 -2.99 -22.48 -12.21
C LYS A 214 -1.66 -21.78 -11.93
N LYS A 215 -0.87 -21.51 -12.97
CA LYS A 215 0.43 -20.81 -12.83
C LYS A 215 0.29 -19.45 -12.13
N TYR A 216 -0.70 -18.64 -12.49
CA TYR A 216 -0.90 -17.34 -11.84
C TYR A 216 -1.45 -17.46 -10.42
N LYS A 217 -2.29 -18.46 -10.13
CA LYS A 217 -2.71 -18.77 -8.75
C LYS A 217 -1.50 -19.16 -7.91
N ASP A 218 -0.63 -20.04 -8.41
CA ASP A 218 0.58 -20.47 -7.70
C ASP A 218 1.53 -19.29 -7.44
N GLN A 219 1.79 -18.45 -8.45
CA GLN A 219 2.61 -17.24 -8.30
C GLN A 219 2.01 -16.23 -7.31
N LEU A 220 0.68 -16.12 -7.28
CA LEU A 220 -0.02 -15.24 -6.34
C LEU A 220 0.12 -15.77 -4.91
N LYS A 221 -0.09 -17.08 -4.69
CA LYS A 221 0.12 -17.73 -3.39
C LYS A 221 1.57 -17.57 -2.92
N GLU A 222 2.54 -17.76 -3.81
CA GLU A 222 3.96 -17.57 -3.49
C GLU A 222 4.26 -16.13 -3.05
N ALA A 223 3.72 -15.13 -3.75
CA ALA A 223 3.89 -13.71 -3.38
C ALA A 223 3.19 -13.36 -2.06
N GLU A 224 1.99 -13.91 -1.81
CA GLU A 224 1.26 -13.74 -0.56
C GLU A 224 1.99 -14.38 0.62
N ASN A 225 2.55 -15.59 0.44
CA ASN A 225 3.35 -16.27 1.45
C ASN A 225 4.64 -15.49 1.77
N LYS A 226 5.37 -15.02 0.75
CA LYS A 226 6.56 -14.16 0.97
C LYS A 226 6.23 -12.91 1.77
N LYS A 227 5.07 -12.30 1.49
CA LYS A 227 4.60 -11.14 2.27
C LYS A 227 4.29 -11.53 3.71
N LYS A 228 3.58 -12.64 3.95
CA LYS A 228 3.29 -13.15 5.30
C LYS A 228 4.59 -13.42 6.07
N GLU A 229 5.55 -14.13 5.46
CA GLU A 229 6.86 -14.43 6.04
C GLU A 229 7.63 -13.15 6.42
N LEU A 230 7.63 -12.13 5.55
CA LEU A 230 8.28 -10.85 5.85
C LEU A 230 7.61 -10.09 6.99
N ILE A 231 6.28 -10.10 7.07
CA ILE A 231 5.55 -9.46 8.18
C ILE A 231 5.87 -10.16 9.49
N ALA A 232 5.79 -11.50 9.52
CA ALA A 232 6.14 -12.29 10.71
C ALA A 232 7.60 -12.06 11.14
N GLY A 233 8.54 -11.97 10.19
CA GLY A 233 9.93 -11.64 10.47
C GLY A 233 10.13 -10.23 11.04
N ILE A 234 9.30 -9.25 10.62
CA ILE A 234 9.32 -7.89 11.19
C ILE A 234 8.77 -7.91 12.62
N GLU A 235 7.67 -8.61 12.86
CA GLU A 235 7.08 -8.76 14.19
C GLU A 235 8.08 -9.38 15.17
N MET A 236 8.74 -10.48 14.78
CA MET A 236 9.81 -11.08 15.57
C MET A 236 10.95 -10.10 15.86
N TRP A 237 11.37 -9.31 14.87
CA TRP A 237 12.44 -8.33 15.08
C TRP A 237 12.03 -7.19 16.03
N ILE A 238 10.76 -6.78 16.00
CA ILE A 238 10.20 -5.81 16.95
C ILE A 238 10.21 -6.41 18.37
N GLU A 239 9.83 -7.68 18.52
CA GLU A 239 9.90 -8.40 19.79
C GLU A 239 11.34 -8.50 20.31
N GLU A 240 12.32 -8.84 19.45
CA GLU A 240 13.75 -8.84 19.80
C GLU A 240 14.19 -7.46 20.34
N ILE A 241 13.84 -6.36 19.66
CA ILE A 241 14.16 -4.99 20.10
C ILE A 241 13.53 -4.69 21.46
N PHE A 242 12.29 -5.13 21.67
CA PHE A 242 11.58 -4.93 22.92
C PHE A 242 12.25 -5.71 24.07
N GLU A 243 12.59 -6.97 23.84
CA GLU A 243 13.32 -7.81 24.79
C GLU A 243 14.66 -7.17 25.17
N GLU A 244 15.47 -6.77 24.19
CA GLU A 244 16.75 -6.07 24.41
C GLU A 244 16.56 -4.80 25.27
N LYS A 245 15.51 -4.02 25.00
CA LYS A 245 15.20 -2.84 25.81
C LYS A 245 14.84 -3.20 27.25
N THR A 246 14.00 -4.22 27.45
CA THR A 246 13.63 -4.65 28.81
C THR A 246 14.84 -5.17 29.60
N GLU A 247 15.78 -5.85 28.94
CA GLU A 247 17.05 -6.25 29.54
C GLU A 247 17.89 -5.04 29.95
N LEU A 248 18.02 -4.03 29.08
CA LEU A 248 18.77 -2.81 29.38
C LEU A 248 18.13 -2.01 30.53
N GLU A 249 16.81 -1.92 30.58
CA GLU A 249 16.09 -1.32 31.70
C GLU A 249 16.33 -2.07 33.02
N THR A 250 16.38 -3.40 32.94
CA THR A 250 16.69 -4.26 34.08
C THR A 250 18.14 -4.04 34.53
N LYS A 251 19.10 -4.03 33.61
CA LYS A 251 20.52 -3.70 33.86
C LYS A 251 20.66 -2.31 34.50
N LYS A 252 19.89 -1.32 34.04
CA LYS A 252 19.84 0.03 34.62
C LYS A 252 19.35 0.02 36.07
N LYS A 253 18.26 -0.72 36.35
CA LYS A 253 17.73 -0.88 37.72
C LYS A 253 18.75 -1.56 38.63
N PHE A 254 19.44 -2.60 38.15
CA PHE A 254 20.52 -3.26 38.87
C PHE A 254 21.70 -2.32 39.14
N ASN A 255 22.17 -1.58 38.13
CA ASN A 255 23.25 -0.60 38.30
C ASN A 255 22.91 0.44 39.38
N LYS A 256 21.67 0.95 39.36
CA LYS A 256 21.15 1.86 40.39
C LYS A 256 21.07 1.22 41.77
N ALA A 257 20.69 -0.05 41.87
CA ALA A 257 20.65 -0.77 43.13
C ALA A 257 22.06 -0.96 43.71
N ARG A 258 23.04 -1.36 42.89
CA ARG A 258 24.45 -1.52 43.30
C ARG A 258 25.06 -0.21 43.81
N TYR A 259 24.77 0.91 43.13
CA TYR A 259 25.17 2.23 43.61
C TYR A 259 24.53 2.59 44.95
N LYS A 260 23.22 2.35 45.12
CA LYS A 260 22.52 2.58 46.40
C LYS A 260 23.08 1.73 47.55
N SER A 261 23.48 0.50 47.26
CA SER A 261 24.15 -0.40 48.20
C SER A 261 25.63 -0.06 48.44
N LYS A 262 26.16 0.97 47.76
CA LYS A 262 27.58 1.40 47.80
C LYS A 262 28.56 0.30 47.35
N GLU A 263 28.12 -0.61 46.49
CA GLU A 263 28.98 -1.65 45.91
C GLU A 263 29.87 -1.12 44.77
N ILE A 264 29.44 -0.02 44.14
CA ILE A 264 30.18 0.65 43.06
C ILE A 264 30.35 2.14 43.40
N PRO A 265 31.46 2.77 43.00
CA PRO A 265 31.67 4.20 43.14
C PRO A 265 30.76 5.00 42.20
N GLU A 266 30.58 6.29 42.50
CA GLU A 266 29.71 7.20 41.75
C GLU A 266 30.14 7.35 40.29
N GLU A 267 31.45 7.48 40.03
CA GLU A 267 32.00 7.60 38.68
C GLU A 267 31.65 6.37 37.81
N GLU A 268 31.79 5.15 38.35
CA GLU A 268 31.45 3.91 37.64
C GLU A 268 29.93 3.78 37.41
N TYR A 269 29.11 4.26 38.36
CA TYR A 269 27.67 4.29 38.22
C TYR A 269 27.24 5.22 37.07
N GLU A 270 27.77 6.44 37.04
CA GLU A 270 27.43 7.45 36.03
C GLU A 270 27.83 7.02 34.63
N GLU A 271 29.04 6.46 34.46
CA GLU A 271 29.51 5.96 33.17
C GLU A 271 28.60 4.87 32.62
N LYS A 272 28.26 3.87 33.44
CA LYS A 272 27.38 2.76 33.07
C LYS A 272 25.93 3.20 32.86
N ASP A 273 25.42 4.12 33.68
CA ASP A 273 24.06 4.64 33.51
C ASP A 273 23.95 5.48 32.22
N MET A 274 24.97 6.26 31.88
CA MET A 274 25.04 6.97 30.60
C MET A 274 25.14 6.02 29.41
N SER A 275 25.95 4.96 29.49
CA SER A 275 26.06 4.00 28.38
C SER A 275 24.74 3.26 28.15
N ILE A 276 24.11 2.76 29.22
CA ILE A 276 22.81 2.08 29.15
C ILE A 276 21.73 3.02 28.65
N LYS A 277 21.70 4.30 29.09
CA LYS A 277 20.76 5.30 28.57
C LYS A 277 20.93 5.52 27.07
N LYS A 278 22.17 5.62 26.57
CA LYS A 278 22.44 5.78 25.13
C LYS A 278 21.99 4.56 24.34
N GLU A 279 22.13 3.36 24.87
CA GLU A 279 21.67 2.13 24.23
C GLU A 279 20.14 2.05 24.18
N ILE A 280 19.46 2.37 25.29
CA ILE A 280 17.99 2.47 25.32
C ILE A 280 17.49 3.51 24.32
N GLU A 281 18.12 4.68 24.26
CA GLU A 281 17.75 5.73 23.30
C GLU A 281 17.96 5.28 21.85
N LYS A 282 18.99 4.48 21.57
CA LYS A 282 19.16 3.87 20.23
C LYS A 282 18.03 2.91 19.90
N LEU A 283 17.59 2.07 20.85
CA LEU A 283 16.46 1.15 20.63
C LEU A 283 15.13 1.89 20.51
N ASP A 284 14.91 2.95 21.28
CA ASP A 284 13.73 3.81 21.17
C ASP A 284 13.63 4.50 19.80
N ASN A 285 14.77 4.81 19.18
CA ASN A 285 14.78 5.33 17.80
C ASN A 285 14.50 4.25 16.74
N LYS A 286 14.55 2.95 17.09
CA LYS A 286 14.25 1.83 16.20
C LYS A 286 12.78 1.38 16.27
N MET A 287 12.04 1.77 17.32
CA MET A 287 10.60 1.49 17.50
C MET A 287 9.74 2.66 17.00
#